data_AF-A0A535N390-F1
#
_entry.id   AF-A0A535N390-F1
#
_cell.length_a   1.000
_cell.length_b   1.000
_cell.length_c   1.000
_cell.angle_alpha   90.00
_cell.angle_beta   90.00
_cell.angle_gamma   90.00
#
_symmetry.space_group_name_H-M   'P 1'
#
loop_
_entity.id
_entity.type
_entity.pdbx_description
1 polymer ?
#
loop_
_entity_poly.entity_id
_entity_poly.type
_entity_poly.pdbx_seq_one_letter_code
_entity_poly.pdbx_strand_id
1 'polypeptide(L)'
;MNGGEVARQLLLHLAQVALVWLILLGGVVSAATAVRGRPAYWLGVAGSVLIVFGLILGPGFLPGSVTGVAIGAGIALAIFGVALDLLLGPPPAAAGPRAGESLDSRFE
;
A
#
# COMPACT_ATOMS: atom_id res chain seq x y z
N MET A 1 -24.84 26.84 -14.85
CA MET A 1 -23.78 26.31 -13.95
C MET A 1 -22.85 27.45 -13.60
N ASN A 2 -22.70 27.77 -12.32
CA ASN A 2 -21.84 28.86 -11.85
C ASN A 2 -20.35 28.44 -11.95
N GLY A 3 -19.48 29.34 -12.41
CA GLY A 3 -18.05 29.04 -12.59
C GLY A 3 -17.33 28.52 -11.34
N GLY A 4 -17.78 28.94 -10.14
CA GLY A 4 -17.24 28.46 -8.86
C GLY A 4 -17.56 26.99 -8.55
N GLU A 5 -18.68 26.48 -9.03
CA GLU A 5 -19.11 25.09 -8.82
C GLU A 5 -18.28 24.12 -9.68
N VAL A 6 -17.98 24.54 -10.92
CA VAL A 6 -17.11 23.82 -11.84
C VAL A 6 -15.69 23.75 -11.29
N ALA A 7 -15.16 24.87 -10.78
CA ALA A 7 -13.84 24.91 -10.16
C ALA A 7 -13.75 23.98 -8.94
N ARG A 8 -14.77 23.99 -8.08
CA ARG A 8 -14.85 23.09 -6.91
C ARG A 8 -14.92 21.62 -7.31
N GLN A 9 -15.72 21.27 -8.31
CA GLN A 9 -15.78 19.90 -8.83
C GLN A 9 -14.44 19.45 -9.40
N LEU A 10 -13.77 20.32 -10.17
CA LEU A 10 -12.45 20.02 -10.72
C LEU A 10 -11.42 19.77 -9.61
N LEU A 11 -11.43 20.61 -8.57
CA LEU A 11 -10.53 20.50 -7.42
C LEU A 11 -10.75 19.19 -6.65
N LEU A 12 -12.01 18.80 -6.44
CA LEU A 12 -12.37 17.53 -5.80
C LEU A 12 -11.92 16.34 -6.64
N HIS A 13 -12.11 16.40 -7.97
CA HIS A 13 -11.62 15.36 -8.88
C HIS A 13 -10.09 15.25 -8.85
N LEU A 14 -9.37 16.38 -8.90
CA LEU A 14 -7.90 16.38 -8.83
C LEU A 14 -7.41 15.81 -7.50
N ALA A 15 -8.02 16.22 -6.39
CA ALA A 15 -7.71 15.71 -5.06
C ALA A 15 -7.96 14.20 -4.96
N GLN A 16 -9.05 13.72 -5.54
CA GLN A 16 -9.36 12.29 -5.60
C GLN A 16 -8.31 11.51 -6.40
N VAL A 17 -7.93 12.00 -7.59
CA VAL A 17 -6.89 11.37 -8.41
C VAL A 17 -5.55 11.36 -7.70
N ALA A 18 -5.15 12.47 -7.08
CA ALA A 18 -3.93 12.57 -6.29
C ALA A 18 -3.95 11.59 -5.10
N LEU A 19 -5.10 11.45 -4.42
CA LEU A 19 -5.27 10.52 -3.31
C LEU A 19 -5.13 9.07 -3.76
N VAL A 20 -5.76 8.68 -4.87
CA VAL A 20 -5.61 7.33 -5.45
C VAL A 20 -4.15 7.04 -5.79
N TRP A 21 -3.46 8.00 -6.41
CA TRP A 21 -2.03 7.88 -6.70
C TRP A 21 -1.19 7.69 -5.43
N LEU A 22 -1.47 8.44 -4.37
CA LEU A 22 -0.78 8.29 -3.07
C LEU A 22 -1.02 6.91 -2.46
N ILE A 23 -2.26 6.39 -2.51
CA ILE A 23 -2.60 5.06 -1.97
C ILE A 23 -1.90 3.96 -2.77
N LEU A 24 -1.89 4.07 -4.10
CA LEU A 24 -1.17 3.14 -4.98
C LEU A 24 0.33 3.19 -4.73
N LEU A 25 0.91 4.38 -4.60
CA LEU A 25 2.32 4.54 -4.26
C LEU A 25 2.64 3.89 -2.91
N GLY A 26 1.81 4.12 -1.89
CA GLY A 26 1.93 3.46 -0.59
C GLY A 26 1.81 1.93 -0.67
N GLY A 27 0.93 1.42 -1.53
CA GLY A 27 0.79 -0.01 -1.82
C GLY A 27 2.02 -0.58 -2.51
N VAL A 28 2.58 0.11 -3.50
CA VAL A 28 3.81 -0.30 -4.21
C VAL A 28 5.01 -0.29 -3.27
N VAL A 29 5.14 0.72 -2.41
CA VAL A 29 6.20 0.77 -1.38
C VAL A 29 6.02 -0.40 -0.41
N SER A 30 4.80 -0.69 0.04
CA SER A 30 4.50 -1.84 0.90
C SER A 30 4.79 -3.18 0.22
N ALA A 31 4.51 -3.31 -1.08
CA ALA A 31 4.85 -4.51 -1.83
C ALA A 31 6.37 -4.67 -1.95
N ALA A 32 7.09 -3.57 -2.22
CA ALA A 32 8.55 -3.58 -2.29
C ALA A 32 9.20 -3.94 -0.95
N THR A 33 8.64 -3.49 0.19
CA THR A 33 9.12 -3.89 1.52
C THR A 33 8.75 -5.32 1.86
N ALA A 34 7.58 -5.80 1.43
CA ALA A 34 7.16 -7.18 1.61
C ALA A 34 8.08 -8.17 0.87
N VAL A 35 8.45 -7.85 -0.38
CA VAL A 35 9.38 -8.65 -1.20
C VAL A 35 10.79 -8.68 -0.60
N ARG A 36 11.18 -7.66 0.18
CA ARG A 36 12.47 -7.62 0.91
C ARG A 36 12.49 -8.45 2.20
N GLY A 37 11.50 -9.33 2.40
CA GLY A 37 11.47 -10.29 3.51
C GLY A 37 10.68 -9.84 4.73
N ARG A 38 9.86 -8.80 4.63
CA ARG A 38 8.95 -8.35 5.70
C ARG A 38 7.49 -8.68 5.35
N PRO A 39 7.03 -9.93 5.55
CA PRO A 39 5.72 -10.40 5.06
C PRO A 39 4.54 -9.63 5.66
N ALA A 40 4.72 -8.98 6.81
CA ALA A 40 3.72 -8.11 7.44
C ALA A 40 3.24 -6.96 6.53
N TYR A 41 4.07 -6.47 5.61
CA TYR A 41 3.68 -5.42 4.66
C TYR A 41 2.70 -5.87 3.58
N TRP A 42 2.46 -7.17 3.40
CA TRP A 42 1.36 -7.65 2.54
C TRP A 42 0.00 -7.16 3.01
N LEU A 43 -0.18 -6.92 4.33
CA LEU A 43 -1.39 -6.28 4.84
C LEU A 43 -1.52 -4.82 4.40
N GLY A 44 -0.40 -4.10 4.27
CA GLY A 44 -0.38 -2.75 3.68
C GLY A 44 -0.82 -2.77 2.21
N VAL A 45 -0.34 -3.75 1.43
CA VAL A 45 -0.75 -3.95 0.03
C VAL A 45 -2.25 -4.24 -0.08
N ALA A 46 -2.73 -5.21 0.71
CA ALA A 46 -4.14 -5.56 0.75
C ALA A 46 -5.01 -4.37 1.20
N GLY A 47 -4.53 -3.58 2.16
CA GLY A 47 -5.19 -2.37 2.64
C GLY A 47 -5.32 -1.31 1.55
N SER A 48 -4.22 -1.00 0.84
CA SER A 48 -4.24 -0.07 -0.29
C SER A 48 -5.20 -0.50 -1.40
N VAL A 49 -5.22 -1.79 -1.74
CA VAL A 49 -6.17 -2.33 -2.75
C VAL A 49 -7.62 -2.14 -2.29
N LEU A 50 -7.91 -2.39 -1.01
CA LEU A 50 -9.25 -2.24 -0.45
C LEU A 50 -9.71 -0.77 -0.45
N ILE A 51 -8.82 0.17 -0.12
CA ILE A 51 -9.11 1.60 -0.17
C ILE A 51 -9.40 2.03 -1.61
N VAL A 52 -8.57 1.63 -2.58
CA VAL A 52 -8.77 1.96 -4.00
C VAL A 52 -10.08 1.35 -4.51
N PHE A 53 -10.39 0.12 -4.13
CA PHE A 53 -11.66 -0.53 -4.46
C PHE A 53 -12.85 0.26 -3.91
N GLY A 54 -12.82 0.67 -2.64
CA GLY A 54 -13.85 1.53 -2.06
C GLY A 54 -13.97 2.87 -2.79
N LEU A 55 -12.84 3.53 -3.09
CA LEU A 55 -12.84 4.85 -3.72
C LEU A 55 -13.34 4.85 -5.17
N ILE A 56 -13.02 3.81 -5.95
CA ILE A 56 -13.38 3.70 -7.37
C ILE A 56 -14.79 3.12 -7.55
N LEU A 57 -15.14 2.08 -6.78
CA LEU A 57 -16.40 1.36 -6.95
C LEU A 57 -17.55 1.96 -6.10
N GLY A 58 -17.21 2.79 -5.11
CA GLY A 58 -18.16 3.45 -4.22
C GLY A 58 -19.12 4.44 -4.89
N PRO A 59 -18.66 5.33 -5.80
CA PRO A 59 -19.55 6.25 -6.51
C PRO A 59 -20.25 5.52 -7.68
N GLY A 60 -21.24 4.67 -7.38
CA GLY A 60 -22.17 4.15 -8.39
C GLY A 60 -22.55 2.66 -8.28
N PHE A 61 -21.73 1.83 -7.64
CA PHE A 61 -21.97 0.38 -7.55
C PHE A 61 -22.25 -0.14 -6.13
N LEU A 62 -21.83 0.58 -5.08
CA LEU A 62 -21.93 0.13 -3.70
C LEU A 62 -22.76 1.09 -2.83
N PRO A 63 -23.52 0.58 -1.85
CA PRO A 63 -24.12 1.42 -0.81
C PRO A 63 -23.01 2.21 -0.09
N GLY A 64 -23.25 3.48 0.23
CA GLY A 64 -22.25 4.34 0.86
C GLY A 64 -21.66 3.80 2.17
N SER A 65 -22.42 2.95 2.89
CA SER A 65 -21.95 2.22 4.07
C SER A 65 -20.84 1.21 3.74
N VAL A 66 -20.97 0.47 2.65
CA VAL A 66 -19.98 -0.54 2.22
C VAL A 66 -18.71 0.14 1.74
N THR A 67 -18.85 1.25 1.03
CA THR A 67 -17.74 2.12 0.61
C THR A 67 -16.94 2.63 1.82
N GLY A 68 -17.63 3.15 2.83
CA GLY A 68 -16.99 3.63 4.07
C GLY A 68 -16.29 2.50 4.83
N VAL A 69 -16.92 1.32 4.93
CA VAL A 69 -16.31 0.14 5.57
C VAL A 69 -15.08 -0.34 4.82
N ALA A 70 -15.10 -0.39 3.48
CA ALA A 70 -13.94 -0.80 2.68
C ALA A 70 -12.74 0.14 2.86
N ILE A 71 -12.99 1.46 2.85
CA ILE A 71 -11.94 2.45 3.11
C ILE A 71 -11.41 2.33 4.54
N GLY A 72 -12.30 2.24 5.53
CA GLY A 72 -11.92 2.13 6.95
C GLY A 72 -11.14 0.84 7.24
N ALA A 73 -11.60 -0.30 6.71
CA ALA A 73 -10.93 -1.58 6.84
C ALA A 73 -9.55 -1.55 6.16
N GLY A 74 -9.43 -0.92 4.99
CA GLY A 74 -8.14 -0.80 4.32
C GLY A 74 -7.14 0.06 5.08
N ILE A 75 -7.58 1.17 5.70
CA ILE A 75 -6.74 1.99 6.59
C ILE A 75 -6.31 1.17 7.81
N ALA A 76 -7.24 0.49 8.47
CA ALA A 76 -6.94 -0.34 9.63
C ALA A 76 -5.94 -1.45 9.30
N LEU A 77 -6.10 -2.10 8.14
CA LEU A 77 -5.18 -3.15 7.68
C LEU A 77 -3.78 -2.61 7.40
N ALA A 78 -3.68 -1.41 6.81
CA ALA A 78 -2.40 -0.75 6.57
C ALA A 78 -1.68 -0.38 7.87
N ILE A 79 -2.39 0.22 8.84
CA ILE A 79 -1.84 0.53 10.16
C ILE A 79 -1.41 -0.75 10.88
N PHE A 80 -2.26 -1.78 10.85
CA PHE A 80 -1.97 -3.06 11.49
C PHE A 80 -0.77 -3.76 10.85
N GLY A 81 -0.63 -3.73 9.53
CA GLY A 81 0.55 -4.26 8.84
C GLY A 81 1.86 -3.59 9.27
N VAL A 82 1.85 -2.27 9.43
CA VAL A 82 3.00 -1.51 9.96
C VAL A 82 3.25 -1.82 11.43
N ALA A 83 2.21 -1.89 12.26
CA ALA A 83 2.34 -2.22 13.67
C ALA A 83 2.87 -3.65 13.87
N LEU A 84 2.42 -4.60 13.05
CA LEU A 84 2.89 -5.97 13.03
C LEU A 84 4.37 -6.03 12.63
N ASP A 85 4.78 -5.25 11.63
CA ASP A 85 6.18 -5.12 11.23
C ASP A 85 7.09 -4.56 12.34
N LEU A 86 6.60 -3.57 13.09
CA LEU A 86 7.32 -3.04 14.27
C LEU A 86 7.41 -4.07 15.40
N LEU A 87 6.37 -4.90 15.56
CA LEU A 87 6.31 -5.93 16.60
C LEU A 87 7.21 -7.13 16.28
N LEU A 88 7.28 -7.56 15.02
CA LEU A 88 8.16 -8.68 14.60
C LEU A 88 9.63 -8.28 14.51
N GLY A 89 9.94 -6.98 14.48
CA GLY A 89 11.31 -6.48 14.44
C GLY A 89 11.96 -6.59 13.05
N PRO A 90 13.24 -6.21 12.94
CA PRO A 90 13.93 -6.22 11.65
C PRO A 90 14.06 -7.65 11.09
N PRO A 91 13.89 -7.83 9.76
CA PRO A 91 14.09 -9.11 9.14
C PRO A 91 15.53 -9.57 9.42
N PRO A 92 15.75 -10.88 9.60
CA PRO A 92 17.10 -11.40 9.67
C PRO A 92 17.85 -10.91 8.43
N ALA A 93 19.01 -10.28 8.65
CA ALA A 93 19.82 -9.73 7.57
C ALA A 93 19.93 -10.80 6.48
N ALA A 94 19.57 -10.42 5.24
CA ALA A 94 19.76 -11.30 4.10
C ALA A 94 21.19 -11.83 4.19
N ALA A 95 21.34 -13.15 4.32
CA ALA A 95 22.63 -13.78 4.36
C ALA A 95 23.33 -13.42 3.05
N GLY A 96 24.17 -12.37 3.09
CA GLY A 96 25.09 -12.08 2.02
C GLY A 96 25.91 -13.35 1.76
N PRO A 97 26.42 -13.52 0.53
CA PRO A 97 27.18 -14.71 0.16
C PRO A 97 28.17 -15.01 1.27
N ARG A 98 28.07 -16.20 1.88
CA ARG A 98 28.96 -16.59 2.98
C ARG A 98 30.36 -16.37 2.45
N ALA A 99 31.20 -15.66 3.20
CA ALA A 99 32.56 -15.26 2.81
C ALA A 99 33.52 -16.45 2.52
N GLY A 100 33.01 -17.67 2.34
CA GLY A 100 33.73 -18.85 1.88
C GLY A 100 33.39 -19.31 0.44
N GLU A 101 32.24 -18.96 -0.15
CA GLU A 101 31.87 -19.47 -1.49
C GLU A 101 32.64 -18.82 -2.65
N SER A 102 33.17 -17.61 -2.46
CA SER A 102 33.96 -16.91 -3.48
C SER A 102 35.43 -17.33 -3.53
N LEU A 103 35.91 -18.15 -2.57
CA LEU A 103 37.31 -18.59 -2.53
C LEU A 103 37.51 -19.94 -3.23
N ASP A 104 36.52 -20.84 -3.23
CA ASP A 104 36.66 -22.17 -3.84
C ASP A 104 36.66 -22.13 -5.37
N SER A 105 35.86 -21.24 -5.97
CA SER A 105 35.69 -21.16 -7.43
C SER A 105 36.86 -20.50 -8.19
N ARG A 106 37.91 -20.06 -7.48
CA ARG A 106 39.09 -19.43 -8.10
C ARG A 106 40.27 -20.39 -8.28
N PHE A 107 40.17 -21.61 -7.76
CA PHE A 107 41.28 -22.58 -7.76
C PHE A 107 40.99 -23.88 -8.52
N GLU A 108 39.91 -23.95 -9.31
CA GLU A 108 39.62 -25.05 -10.24
C GLU A 108 39.91 -24.68 -11.70
#